data_AF-A0A432I311-F1
#
_entry.id   AF-A0A432I311-F1
#
_cell.length_a   1.000
_cell.length_b   1.000
_cell.length_c   1.000
_cell.angle_alpha   90.00
_cell.angle_beta   90.00
_cell.angle_gamma   90.00
#
_symmetry.space_group_name_H-M   'P 1'
#
loop_
_entity.id
_entity.type
_entity.pdbx_description
1 polymer ?
#
loop_
_entity_poly.entity_id
_entity_poly.type
_entity_poly.pdbx_seq_one_letter_code
_entity_poly.pdbx_strand_id
1 'polypeptide(L)'
;MNHTLLIEANDCALIIVDVQTTFTDKLPEAKRQPLINRICWIISVARWLDIPIVVTAEDVARLGGVAPDIQRHLPKDAKVYDKMVFGIAGNPDILDAIDRLGRHTLILV
;
A
#
# COMPACT_ATOMS: atom_id res chain seq x y z
N MET A 1 -1.87 -10.77 -31.21
CA MET A 1 -1.43 -11.69 -30.15
C MET A 1 -2.09 -11.22 -28.87
N ASN A 2 -3.03 -11.98 -28.31
CA ASN A 2 -3.60 -11.66 -26.99
C ASN A 2 -2.55 -12.08 -25.95
N HIS A 3 -1.81 -11.10 -25.42
CA HIS A 3 -0.99 -11.35 -24.25
C HIS A 3 -1.92 -11.40 -23.04
N THR A 4 -2.18 -12.60 -22.53
CA THR A 4 -2.69 -12.74 -21.17
C THR A 4 -1.58 -12.22 -20.25
N LEU A 5 -1.69 -10.97 -19.82
CA LEU A 5 -0.78 -10.38 -18.83
C LEU A 5 -1.18 -10.96 -17.48
N LEU A 6 -0.54 -12.07 -17.10
CA LEU A 6 -0.55 -12.55 -15.72
C LEU A 6 0.38 -11.66 -14.88
N ILE A 7 0.14 -11.66 -13.57
CA ILE A 7 1.02 -10.98 -12.61
C ILE A 7 1.99 -12.03 -12.07
N GLU A 8 3.27 -11.76 -12.21
CA GLU A 8 4.33 -12.63 -11.74
C GLU A 8 4.69 -12.22 -10.31
N ALA A 9 4.35 -13.08 -9.34
CA ALA A 9 4.55 -12.78 -7.91
C ALA A 9 6.01 -12.40 -7.58
N ASN A 10 6.98 -13.04 -8.24
CA ASN A 10 8.40 -12.75 -8.05
C ASN A 10 8.88 -11.47 -8.77
N ASP A 11 8.02 -10.80 -9.54
CA ASP A 11 8.35 -9.56 -10.25
C ASP A 11 7.35 -8.43 -9.94
N CYS A 12 6.70 -8.51 -8.78
CA CYS A 12 5.80 -7.46 -8.32
C CYS A 12 6.09 -6.98 -6.90
N ALA A 13 5.58 -5.78 -6.61
CA ALA A 13 5.53 -5.18 -5.28
C ALA A 13 4.13 -4.64 -5.00
N LEU A 14 3.69 -4.70 -3.75
CA LEU A 14 2.45 -4.08 -3.29
C LEU A 14 2.75 -2.70 -2.73
N ILE A 15 2.08 -1.67 -3.24
CA ILE A 15 2.15 -0.31 -2.72
C ILE A 15 0.80 0.04 -2.10
N ILE A 16 0.80 0.32 -0.81
CA ILE A 16 -0.38 0.74 -0.05
C ILE A 16 -0.35 2.26 0.05
N VAL A 17 -1.34 2.92 -0.54
CA VAL A 17 -1.33 4.37 -0.71
C VAL A 17 -2.33 5.01 0.25
N ASP A 18 -1.81 5.63 1.31
CA ASP A 18 -2.53 6.57 2.16
C ASP A 18 -3.85 6.02 2.70
N VAL A 19 -3.87 4.75 3.11
CA VAL A 19 -5.06 4.14 3.72
C VAL A 19 -5.17 4.58 5.18
N GLN A 20 -5.39 5.87 5.40
CA GLN A 20 -5.50 6.52 6.71
C GLN A 20 -6.96 6.63 7.15
N THR A 21 -7.21 6.57 8.46
CA THR A 21 -8.56 6.70 9.03
C THR A 21 -9.26 7.98 8.58
N THR A 22 -8.54 9.11 8.55
CA THR A 22 -9.06 10.41 8.09
C THR A 22 -9.62 10.38 6.66
N PHE A 23 -9.13 9.49 5.80
CA PHE A 23 -9.64 9.32 4.45
C PHE A 23 -10.75 8.26 4.38
N THR A 24 -10.56 7.13 5.06
CA THR A 24 -11.53 6.04 5.01
C THR A 24 -12.84 6.38 5.73
N ASP A 25 -12.81 7.25 6.72
CA ASP A 25 -14.00 7.77 7.42
C ASP A 25 -14.88 8.68 6.56
N LYS A 26 -14.38 9.15 5.41
CA LYS A 26 -15.21 9.88 4.43
C LYS A 26 -16.14 8.95 3.65
N LEU A 27 -15.93 7.63 3.72
CA LEU A 27 -16.79 6.65 3.08
C LEU A 27 -17.99 6.31 3.96
N PRO A 28 -19.16 6.01 3.39
CA PRO A 28 -20.26 5.40 4.13
C PRO A 28 -19.80 4.12 4.83
N GLU A 29 -20.29 3.87 6.04
CA GLU A 29 -19.89 2.71 6.86
C GLU A 29 -20.03 1.38 6.11
N ALA A 30 -21.14 1.21 5.38
CA ALA A 30 -21.42 0.04 4.55
C ALA A 30 -20.39 -0.21 3.43
N LYS A 31 -19.57 0.79 3.09
CA LYS A 31 -18.48 0.69 2.09
C LYS A 31 -17.09 0.68 2.74
N ARG A 32 -16.91 1.34 3.89
CA ARG A 32 -15.62 1.47 4.59
C ARG A 32 -15.05 0.11 5.01
N GLN A 33 -15.79 -0.67 5.82
CA GLN A 33 -15.26 -1.94 6.32
C GLN A 33 -15.00 -2.96 5.20
N PRO A 34 -15.88 -3.12 4.20
CA PRO A 34 -15.59 -4.00 3.07
C PRO A 34 -14.35 -3.57 2.25
N LEU A 35 -14.06 -2.27 2.14
CA LEU A 35 -12.84 -1.79 1.51
C LEU A 35 -11.61 -2.21 2.32
N ILE A 36 -11.59 -1.87 3.61
CA ILE A 36 -10.50 -2.23 4.53
C ILE A 36 -10.24 -3.73 4.52
N ASN A 37 -11.28 -4.55 4.61
CA ASN A 37 -11.14 -6.01 4.60
C ASN A 37 -10.49 -6.54 3.32
N ARG A 38 -10.81 -5.96 2.15
CA ARG A 38 -10.19 -6.33 0.88
C ARG A 38 -8.71 -5.96 0.84
N ILE A 39 -8.36 -4.76 1.33
CA ILE A 39 -6.97 -4.33 1.42
C ILE A 39 -6.20 -5.26 2.38
N CYS A 40 -6.73 -5.56 3.57
CA CYS A 40 -6.13 -6.52 4.51
C CYS A 40 -5.94 -7.91 3.90
N TRP A 41 -6.90 -8.37 3.09
CA TRP A 41 -6.78 -9.63 2.37
C TRP A 41 -5.65 -9.59 1.33
N ILE A 42 -5.52 -8.51 0.54
CA ILE A 42 -4.43 -8.32 -0.42
C ILE A 42 -3.06 -8.28 0.30
N ILE A 43 -2.96 -7.60 1.43
CA ILE A 43 -1.74 -7.60 2.27
C ILE A 43 -1.41 -9.02 2.70
N SER A 44 -2.41 -9.79 3.13
CA SER A 44 -2.21 -11.18 3.58
C SER A 44 -1.73 -12.08 2.44
N VAL A 45 -2.27 -11.91 1.22
CA VAL A 45 -1.81 -12.63 0.03
C VAL A 45 -0.39 -12.23 -0.35
N ALA A 46 -0.08 -10.92 -0.35
CA ALA A 46 1.27 -10.44 -0.65
C ALA A 46 2.30 -11.02 0.32
N ARG A 47 1.98 -11.03 1.63
CA ARG A 47 2.83 -11.66 2.65
C ARG A 47 2.99 -13.16 2.46
N TRP A 48 1.92 -13.86 2.08
CA TRP A 48 1.97 -15.30 1.85
C TRP A 48 2.83 -15.68 0.63
N LEU A 49 2.90 -14.81 -0.36
CA LEU A 49 3.69 -14.97 -1.59
C LEU A 49 5.09 -14.31 -1.51
N ASP A 50 5.49 -13.82 -0.34
CA ASP A 50 6.75 -13.07 -0.14
C ASP A 50 6.91 -11.85 -1.08
N ILE A 51 5.80 -11.23 -1.46
CA ILE A 51 5.77 -9.99 -2.25
C ILE A 51 6.14 -8.82 -1.33
N PRO A 52 7.14 -7.99 -1.70
CA PRO A 52 7.52 -6.82 -0.90
C PRO A 52 6.41 -5.78 -0.85
N ILE A 53 6.27 -5.12 0.30
CA ILE A 53 5.22 -4.12 0.58
C ILE A 53 5.86 -2.76 0.89
N VAL A 54 5.43 -1.71 0.20
CA VAL A 54 5.74 -0.31 0.52
C VAL A 54 4.45 0.38 0.98
N VAL A 55 4.52 1.13 2.06
CA VAL A 55 3.34 1.80 2.65
C VAL A 55 3.58 3.29 2.71
N THR A 56 2.63 4.08 2.23
CA THR A 56 2.67 5.55 2.34
C THR A 56 1.55 6.05 3.22
N ALA A 57 1.78 7.19 3.85
CA ALA A 57 0.75 8.00 4.49
C ALA A 57 1.02 9.48 4.20
N GLU A 58 -0.03 10.24 3.96
CA GLU A 58 0.05 11.69 3.72
C GLU A 58 0.04 12.44 5.05
N ASP A 59 1.01 13.34 5.23
CA ASP A 59 1.07 14.32 6.32
C ASP A 59 0.67 13.70 7.67
N VAL A 60 1.44 12.70 8.12
CA VAL A 60 1.10 11.86 9.29
C VAL A 60 0.88 12.71 10.54
N ALA A 61 1.63 13.80 10.68
CA ALA A 61 1.48 14.74 11.80
C ALA A 61 0.09 15.37 11.86
N ARG A 62 -0.54 15.68 10.71
CA ARG A 62 -1.85 16.33 10.65
C ARG A 62 -3.01 15.35 10.42
N LEU A 63 -2.80 14.33 9.60
CA LEU A 63 -3.85 13.43 9.11
C LEU A 63 -3.87 12.07 9.83
N GLY A 64 -2.88 11.81 10.68
CA GLY A 64 -2.72 10.55 11.40
C GLY A 64 -2.09 9.44 10.56
N GLY A 65 -1.71 8.35 11.22
CA GLY A 65 -1.10 7.20 10.55
C GLY A 65 -2.10 6.35 9.74
N VAL A 66 -1.57 5.27 9.17
CA VAL A 66 -2.37 4.25 8.46
C VAL A 66 -3.46 3.71 9.39
N ALA A 67 -4.62 3.38 8.81
CA ALA A 67 -5.77 2.88 9.55
C ALA A 67 -5.37 1.66 10.42
N PRO A 68 -5.84 1.56 11.68
CA PRO A 68 -5.39 0.55 12.62
C PRO A 68 -5.49 -0.89 12.11
N ASP A 69 -6.55 -1.20 11.35
CA ASP A 69 -6.74 -2.53 10.77
C ASP A 69 -5.65 -2.87 9.75
N ILE A 70 -5.28 -1.90 8.91
CA ILE A 70 -4.17 -2.05 7.96
C ILE A 70 -2.86 -2.25 8.72
N GLN A 71 -2.57 -1.39 9.70
CA GLN A 71 -1.34 -1.43 10.49
C GLN A 71 -1.12 -2.80 11.17
N ARG A 72 -2.19 -3.46 11.65
CA ARG A 72 -2.13 -4.79 12.27
C ARG A 72 -1.80 -5.91 11.27
N HIS A 73 -2.12 -5.72 9.98
CA HIS A 73 -1.86 -6.71 8.93
C HIS A 73 -0.48 -6.55 8.28
N LEU A 74 0.18 -5.40 8.46
CA LEU A 74 1.52 -5.17 7.95
C LEU A 74 2.58 -6.07 8.63
N PRO A 75 3.70 -6.34 7.96
CA PRO A 75 4.93 -6.81 8.62
C PRO A 75 5.30 -5.89 9.79
N LYS A 76 5.87 -6.45 10.88
CA LYS A 76 6.19 -5.67 12.10
C LYS A 76 7.21 -4.56 11.85
N ASP A 77 8.07 -4.76 10.86
CA ASP A 77 9.14 -3.88 10.42
C ASP A 77 8.77 -3.06 9.18
N ALA A 78 7.50 -3.09 8.76
CA ALA A 78 7.03 -2.30 7.63
C ALA A 78 7.21 -0.81 7.92
N LYS A 79 8.05 -0.16 7.11
CA LYS A 79 8.23 1.29 7.15
C LYS A 79 7.03 1.97 6.47
N VAL A 80 6.39 2.88 7.18
CA VAL A 80 5.41 3.82 6.63
C VAL A 80 6.16 5.09 6.21
N TYR A 81 6.09 5.42 4.92
CA TYR A 81 6.68 6.64 4.37
C TYR A 81 5.69 7.79 4.51
N ASP A 82 6.01 8.75 5.38
CA ASP A 82 5.28 10.01 5.47
C ASP A 82 5.61 10.88 4.24
N LYS A 83 4.59 11.34 3.52
CA LYS A 83 4.74 12.16 2.32
C LYS A 83 3.95 13.45 2.39
N MET A 84 4.59 14.52 1.91
CA MET A 84 4.02 15.86 1.77
C MET A 84 3.65 16.20 0.32
N VAL A 85 3.59 15.19 -0.55
CA VAL A 85 3.23 15.29 -1.96
C VAL A 85 2.15 14.26 -2.28
N PHE A 86 1.26 14.57 -3.22
CA PHE A 86 0.17 13.66 -3.58
C PHE A 86 0.68 12.41 -4.31
N GLY A 87 1.47 12.61 -5.37
CA GLY A 87 2.01 11.49 -6.16
C GLY A 87 3.21 10.84 -5.49
N ILE A 88 3.22 9.50 -5.43
CA ILE A 88 4.36 8.71 -4.92
C ILE A 88 5.67 9.10 -5.61
N ALA A 89 5.64 9.25 -6.94
CA ALA A 89 6.80 9.63 -7.73
C ALA A 89 7.34 11.05 -7.44
N GLY A 90 6.60 11.87 -6.69
CA GLY A 90 7.08 13.17 -6.22
C GLY A 90 7.96 13.08 -4.96
N ASN A 91 8.09 11.90 -4.34
CA ASN A 91 8.89 11.68 -3.14
C ASN A 91 10.09 10.77 -3.47
N PRO A 92 11.32 11.33 -3.55
CA PRO A 92 12.52 10.56 -3.89
C PRO A 92 12.78 9.36 -2.98
N ASP A 93 12.50 9.49 -1.68
CA ASP A 93 12.75 8.39 -0.73
C ASP A 93 11.85 7.18 -0.99
N ILE A 94 10.62 7.43 -1.47
CA ILE A 94 9.66 6.37 -1.81
C ILE A 94 10.03 5.75 -3.16
N LEU A 95 10.42 6.56 -4.16
CA LEU A 95 10.92 6.05 -5.43
C LEU A 95 12.15 5.17 -5.24
N ASP A 96 13.14 5.65 -4.50
CA ASP A 96 14.35 4.89 -4.18
C ASP A 96 14.01 3.59 -3.45
N ALA A 97 13.00 3.60 -2.57
CA ALA A 97 12.54 2.39 -1.88
C ALA A 97 11.91 1.39 -2.84
N ILE A 98 11.11 1.85 -3.80
CA ILE A 98 10.48 1.01 -4.84
C ILE A 98 11.55 0.46 -5.79
N ASP A 99 12.46 1.31 -6.28
CA ASP A 99 13.51 0.93 -7.22
C ASP A 99 14.45 -0.13 -6.65
N ARG A 100 14.78 -0.03 -5.34
CA ARG A 100 15.59 -1.04 -4.64
C ARG A 100 14.94 -2.42 -4.57
N LEU A 101 13.63 -2.54 -4.77
CA LEU A 101 12.96 -3.84 -4.81
C LEU A 101 13.26 -4.61 -6.11
N GLY A 102 13.66 -3.92 -7.19
CA GLY A 102 13.93 -4.52 -8.49
C GLY A 102 12.72 -5.23 -9.11
N ARG A 103 11.51 -4.72 -8.85
CA ARG A 103 10.23 -5.28 -9.34
C ARG A 103 9.66 -4.40 -10.44
N HIS A 104 9.16 -5.01 -11.52
CA HIS A 104 8.66 -4.24 -12.67
C HIS A 104 7.14 -4.00 -12.62
N THR A 105 6.41 -4.78 -11.81
CA THR A 105 4.96 -4.64 -11.65
C THR A 105 4.61 -4.07 -10.28
N LEU A 106 3.91 -2.93 -10.25
CA LEU A 106 3.41 -2.34 -9.01
C LEU A 106 1.91 -2.57 -8.89
N ILE A 107 1.49 -3.19 -7.79
CA ILE A 107 0.09 -3.36 -7.42
C ILE A 107 -0.25 -2.24 -6.45
N LEU A 108 -1.24 -1.41 -6.78
CA LEU A 108 -1.65 -0.27 -5.95
C LEU A 108 -2.96 -0.58 -5.23
N VAL A 109 -3.02 -0.27 -3.93
CA VAL A 109 -4.23 -0.36 -3.09
C VAL A 109 -4.41 0.86 -2.23
#